data_AF-A0A2N2SJR3-F1
#
_entry.id   AF-A0A2N2SJR3-F1
#
_cell.length_a   1.000
_cell.length_b   1.000
_cell.length_c   1.000
_cell.angle_alpha   90.00
_cell.angle_beta   90.00
_cell.angle_gamma   90.00
#
_symmetry.space_group_name_H-M   'P 1'
#
loop_
_entity.id
_entity.type
_entity.pdbx_description
1 polymer ?
#
loop_
_entity_poly.entity_id
_entity_poly.type
_entity_poly.pdbx_seq_one_letter_code
_entity_poly.pdbx_strand_id
1 'polypeptide(L)'
;MHTQSSSVLILGIGNLLWADEGFGVRCVEALDAAWQFVAEVTVMDGGTQGLYLLPYVTEARRLIVFDAVDYGLEPGTMRLVEDGEVPRFMGAKKMSLHQTGFQEVLASA
;
A
#
# COMPACT_ATOMS: atom_id res chain seq x y z
N MET A 1 4.11 -27.59 3.97
CA MET A 1 3.17 -26.80 4.79
C MET A 1 2.76 -25.62 3.95
N HIS A 2 1.55 -25.62 3.39
CA HIS A 2 0.98 -24.42 2.76
C HIS A 2 0.36 -23.60 3.89
N THR A 3 1.07 -22.59 4.36
CA THR A 3 0.55 -21.61 5.31
C THR A 3 -0.46 -20.71 4.61
N GLN A 4 -1.54 -20.43 5.33
CA GLN A 4 -2.78 -19.77 4.93
C GLN A 4 -2.66 -18.68 3.85
N SER A 5 -3.51 -18.80 2.82
CA SER A 5 -3.83 -17.71 1.90
C SER A 5 -4.42 -16.54 2.71
N SER A 6 -3.67 -15.45 2.83
CA SER A 6 -4.17 -14.18 3.38
C SER A 6 -5.30 -13.66 2.50
N SER A 7 -6.51 -13.60 3.05
CA SER A 7 -7.68 -13.14 2.29
C SER A 7 -7.72 -11.61 2.18
N VAL A 8 -7.06 -10.91 3.11
CA VAL A 8 -6.91 -9.45 3.12
C VAL A 8 -5.47 -9.07 3.45
N LEU A 9 -4.86 -8.22 2.62
CA LEU A 9 -3.58 -7.57 2.87
C LEU A 9 -3.82 -6.07 3.11
N ILE A 10 -3.34 -5.56 4.23
CA ILE A 10 -3.26 -4.14 4.56
C ILE A 10 -1.80 -3.73 4.47
N LEU A 11 -1.48 -2.89 3.51
CA LEU A 11 -0.11 -2.57 3.11
C LEU A 11 0.18 -1.07 3.29
N GLY A 12 1.23 -0.76 4.04
CA GLY A 12 1.75 0.60 4.16
C GLY A 12 2.92 0.78 3.22
N ILE A 13 2.83 1.74 2.30
CA ILE A 13 3.91 2.13 1.39
C ILE A 13 4.46 3.48 1.82
N GLY A 14 5.77 3.64 1.69
CA GLY A 14 6.43 4.93 1.89
C GLY A 14 7.80 4.84 2.55
N ASN A 15 8.44 6.00 2.70
CA ASN A 15 9.77 6.14 3.25
C ASN A 15 9.73 6.96 4.52
N LEU A 16 9.96 6.30 5.66
CA LEU A 16 10.01 6.94 6.98
C LEU A 16 11.07 8.05 7.09
N LEU A 17 12.08 8.05 6.22
CA LEU A 17 13.14 9.07 6.21
C LEU A 17 12.72 10.35 5.47
N TRP A 18 11.63 10.33 4.70
CA TRP A 18 11.19 11.43 3.83
C TRP A 18 9.87 12.07 4.30
N ALA A 19 9.91 12.68 5.49
CA ALA A 19 8.82 13.49 6.04
C ALA A 19 7.43 12.81 5.87
N ASP A 20 6.50 13.45 5.17
CA ASP A 20 5.13 12.97 4.99
C ASP A 20 5.03 11.72 4.11
N GLU A 21 6.10 11.37 3.38
CA GLU A 21 6.16 10.11 2.62
C GLU A 21 6.12 8.88 3.55
N GLY A 22 6.44 9.05 4.83
CA GLY A 22 6.29 7.99 5.83
C GLY A 22 4.83 7.68 6.22
N PHE A 23 3.84 8.41 5.70
CA PHE A 23 2.44 8.28 6.09
C PHE A 23 1.92 6.84 6.03
N GLY A 24 2.12 6.14 4.91
CA GLY A 24 1.58 4.79 4.75
C GLY A 24 2.14 3.79 5.76
N VAL A 25 3.44 3.86 6.02
CA VAL A 25 4.12 3.05 7.05
C VAL A 25 3.59 3.39 8.44
N ARG A 26 3.44 4.68 8.78
CA ARG A 26 2.89 5.10 10.08
C ARG A 26 1.43 4.65 10.28
N CYS A 27 0.63 4.61 9.22
CA CYS A 27 -0.74 4.10 9.28
C CYS A 27 -0.78 2.62 9.67
N VAL A 28 0.04 1.78 9.04
CA VAL A 28 0.06 0.34 9.37
C VAL A 28 0.65 0.06 10.74
N GLU A 29 1.68 0.79 11.18
CA GLU A 29 2.21 0.69 12.54
C GLU A 29 1.14 1.03 13.59
N ALA A 30 0.40 2.13 13.37
CA ALA A 30 -0.67 2.54 14.28
C ALA A 30 -1.84 1.53 14.29
N LEU A 31 -2.17 0.96 13.12
CA LEU A 31 -3.22 -0.04 12.98
C LEU A 31 -2.85 -1.35 13.68
N ASP A 32 -1.62 -1.82 13.51
CA ASP A 32 -1.12 -3.05 14.16
C ASP A 32 -1.06 -2.90 15.69
N ALA A 33 -0.68 -1.70 16.17
CA ALA A 33 -0.62 -1.43 17.61
C ALA A 33 -1.99 -1.35 18.29
N ALA A 34 -3.03 -0.93 17.57
CA ALA A 34 -4.34 -0.65 18.16
C ALA A 34 -5.39 -1.75 17.97
N TRP A 35 -5.17 -2.73 17.09
CA TRP A 35 -6.12 -3.80 16.82
C TRP A 35 -5.48 -5.19 16.79
N GLN A 36 -6.27 -6.20 17.17
CA GLN A 36 -5.95 -7.60 16.98
C GLN A 36 -6.74 -8.11 15.78
N PHE A 37 -6.05 -8.72 14.82
CA PHE A 37 -6.67 -9.22 13.60
C PHE A 37 -6.84 -10.75 13.62
N VAL A 38 -7.83 -11.23 12.88
CA VAL A 38 -7.98 -12.66 12.58
C VAL A 38 -6.89 -13.12 11.62
N ALA A 39 -6.62 -14.42 11.58
CA ALA A 39 -5.48 -14.98 10.85
C ALA A 39 -5.52 -14.72 9.33
N GLU A 40 -6.71 -14.47 8.77
CA GLU A 40 -6.92 -14.18 7.34
C GLU A 40 -6.55 -12.75 6.94
N VAL A 41 -6.20 -11.87 7.90
CA VAL A 41 -5.80 -10.48 7.66
C VAL A 41 -4.31 -10.33 7.97
N THR A 42 -3.56 -9.82 7.00
CA THR A 42 -2.15 -9.49 7.16
C THR A 42 -1.97 -7.98 7.13
N VAL A 43 -1.30 -7.43 8.15
CA VAL A 43 -0.85 -6.04 8.17
C VAL A 43 0.65 -6.03 7.90
N MET A 44 1.09 -5.22 6.93
CA MET A 44 2.45 -5.24 6.42
C MET A 44 2.99 -3.83 6.19
N ASP A 45 4.19 -3.57 6.72
CA ASP A 45 5.05 -2.48 6.26
C ASP A 45 5.76 -2.91 4.97
N GLY A 46 5.36 -2.29 3.86
CA GLY A 46 5.96 -2.49 2.54
C GLY A 46 7.10 -1.53 2.23
N GLY A 47 7.29 -0.48 3.05
CA GLY A 47 8.28 0.57 2.85
C GLY A 47 8.38 1.01 1.39
N THR A 48 9.59 0.92 0.85
CA THR A 48 9.90 1.25 -0.56
C THR A 48 10.25 0.01 -1.39
N GLN A 49 9.70 -1.17 -1.06
CA GLN A 49 10.15 -2.46 -1.60
C GLN A 49 9.72 -2.75 -3.06
N GLY A 50 8.79 -1.98 -3.64
CA GLY A 50 8.43 -2.09 -5.06
C GLY A 50 8.08 -3.53 -5.49
N LEU A 51 8.79 -4.07 -6.49
CA LEU A 51 8.56 -5.41 -7.05
C LEU A 51 8.70 -6.56 -6.04
N TYR A 52 9.42 -6.38 -4.94
CA TYR A 52 9.51 -7.40 -3.89
C TYR A 52 8.16 -7.64 -3.18
N LEU A 53 7.18 -6.75 -3.36
CA LEU A 53 5.83 -6.88 -2.83
C LEU A 53 4.91 -7.73 -3.72
N LEU A 54 5.33 -8.04 -4.95
CA LEU A 54 4.51 -8.76 -5.93
C LEU A 54 3.88 -10.04 -5.39
N PRO A 55 4.62 -10.96 -4.72
CA PRO A 55 4.03 -12.21 -4.24
C PRO A 55 2.86 -11.97 -3.28
N TYR A 56 3.03 -11.04 -2.33
CA TYR A 56 2.01 -10.72 -1.32
C TYR A 56 0.76 -10.09 -1.94
N VAL A 57 0.96 -9.17 -2.88
CA VAL A 57 -0.16 -8.53 -3.58
C VAL A 57 -0.93 -9.54 -4.43
N THR A 58 -0.23 -10.42 -5.16
CA THR A 58 -0.88 -11.44 -6.01
C THR A 58 -1.60 -12.53 -5.22
N GLU A 59 -1.17 -12.81 -4.00
CA GLU A 59 -1.82 -13.80 -3.12
C GLU A 59 -3.04 -13.22 -2.38
N ALA A 60 -3.15 -11.89 -2.28
CA ALA A 60 -4.22 -11.23 -1.55
C ALA A 60 -5.53 -11.22 -2.35
N ARG A 61 -6.61 -11.71 -1.73
CA ARG A 61 -7.97 -11.60 -2.31
C ARG A 61 -8.54 -10.17 -2.19
N ARG A 62 -8.09 -9.42 -1.19
CA ARG A 62 -8.45 -8.01 -0.96
C ARG A 62 -7.20 -7.26 -0.56
N LEU A 63 -7.01 -6.07 -1.11
CA LEU A 63 -5.87 -5.22 -0.83
C LEU A 63 -6.35 -3.85 -0.35
N ILE A 64 -5.78 -3.39 0.76
CA ILE A 64 -5.90 -2.01 1.25
C ILE A 64 -4.50 -1.44 1.27
N VAL A 65 -4.30 -0.27 0.66
CA VAL A 65 -3.00 0.40 0.61
C VAL A 65 -3.10 1.77 1.27
N PHE A 66 -2.17 2.06 2.17
CA PHE A 66 -1.90 3.41 2.64
C PHE A 66 -0.64 3.94 1.97
N ASP A 67 -0.73 5.10 1.33
CA ASP A 67 0.39 5.77 0.65
C ASP A 67 0.22 7.30 0.75
N ALA A 68 1.34 8.03 0.70
CA ALA A 68 1.36 9.48 0.54
C ALA A 68 1.40 9.83 -0.95
N VAL A 69 0.35 10.48 -1.45
CA VAL A 69 0.23 10.80 -2.88
C VAL A 69 0.07 12.31 -3.08
N ASP A 70 0.88 12.89 -3.96
CA ASP A 70 0.72 14.28 -4.39
C ASP A 70 -0.44 14.43 -5.39
N TYR A 71 -1.63 14.65 -4.84
CA TYR A 71 -2.82 14.97 -5.63
C TYR A 71 -2.84 16.42 -6.14
N GLY A 72 -1.95 17.30 -5.67
CA GLY A 72 -2.07 18.75 -5.84
C GLY A 72 -3.29 19.34 -5.11
N LEU A 73 -3.73 18.67 -4.04
CA LEU A 73 -4.79 19.13 -3.14
C LEU A 73 -4.19 19.81 -1.91
N GLU A 74 -5.04 20.31 -1.01
CA GLU A 74 -4.59 20.83 0.27
C GLU A 74 -3.86 19.75 1.08
N PRO A 75 -2.69 20.03 1.68
CA PRO A 75 -1.95 19.07 2.50
C PRO A 75 -2.82 18.41 3.58
N GLY A 76 -2.67 17.10 3.75
CA GLY A 76 -3.48 16.32 4.70
C GLY A 76 -4.88 15.94 4.21
N THR A 77 -5.28 16.33 3.00
CA THR A 77 -6.53 15.86 2.39
C THR A 77 -6.49 14.34 2.20
N MET A 78 -7.40 13.61 2.85
CA MET A 78 -7.56 12.17 2.62
C MET A 78 -8.41 11.89 1.39
N ARG A 79 -7.97 10.91 0.58
CA ARG A 79 -8.71 10.40 -0.58
C ARG A 79 -8.81 8.88 -0.47
N LEU A 80 -10.01 8.37 -0.68
CA LEU A 80 -10.27 6.95 -0.91
C LEU A 80 -10.40 6.74 -2.41
N VAL A 81 -9.64 5.78 -2.94
CA VAL A 81 -9.67 5.38 -4.35
C VAL A 81 -9.92 3.88 -4.39
N GLU A 82 -10.89 3.44 -5.17
CA GLU A 82 -11.38 2.05 -5.16
C GLU A 82 -11.35 1.44 -6.57
N ASP A 83 -11.07 0.14 -6.63
CA ASP A 83 -11.17 -0.69 -7.83
C ASP A 83 -10.55 -0.07 -9.10
N GLY A 84 -11.36 0.12 -10.15
CA GLY A 84 -10.91 0.60 -11.46
C GLY A 84 -10.42 2.05 -11.47
N GLU A 85 -10.58 2.77 -10.37
CA GLU A 85 -9.96 4.09 -10.21
C GLU A 85 -8.47 3.99 -9.87
N VAL A 86 -8.04 2.95 -9.15
CA VAL A 86 -6.65 2.81 -8.68
C VAL A 86 -5.63 2.85 -9.82
N PRO A 87 -5.73 2.05 -10.90
CA PRO A 87 -4.74 2.07 -11.98
C PRO A 87 -4.72 3.40 -12.75
N ARG A 88 -5.89 4.04 -12.88
CA ARG A 88 -6.04 5.32 -13.60
C ARG A 88 -5.34 6.46 -12.88
N PHE A 89 -5.36 6.43 -11.54
CA PHE A 89 -4.74 7.47 -10.74
C PHE A 89 -3.24 7.28 -10.57
N MET A 90 -2.78 6.04 -10.49
CA MET A 90 -1.36 5.76 -10.38
C MET A 90 -0.60 6.15 -11.67
N GLY A 91 -1.13 5.89 -12.86
CA GLY A 91 -0.45 6.23 -14.12
C GLY A 91 -0.34 7.73 -14.47
N ALA A 92 -0.92 8.64 -13.68
CA ALA A 92 -1.23 10.00 -14.14
C ALA A 92 -0.24 11.12 -13.73
N LYS A 93 0.68 10.93 -12.76
CA LYS A 93 1.55 12.04 -12.29
C LYS A 93 2.97 11.59 -11.90
N LYS A 94 3.89 12.57 -11.84
CA LYS A 94 5.33 12.41 -11.51
C LYS A 94 5.49 11.61 -10.23
N MET A 95 6.00 10.39 -10.36
CA MET A 95 6.11 9.43 -9.26
C MET A 95 7.51 9.43 -8.64
N SER A 96 7.56 9.14 -7.34
CA SER A 96 8.79 8.69 -6.69
C SER A 96 9.28 7.37 -7.33
N LEU A 97 10.58 7.09 -7.24
CA LEU A 97 11.18 5.87 -7.84
C LEU A 97 10.56 4.56 -7.32
N HIS A 98 10.07 4.52 -6.08
CA HIS A 98 9.45 3.33 -5.50
C HIS A 98 7.97 3.17 -5.90
N GLN A 99 7.29 4.27 -6.22
CA GLN A 99 5.92 4.25 -6.73
C GLN A 99 5.84 3.65 -8.14
N THR A 100 6.87 3.81 -8.97
CA THR A 100 6.93 3.14 -10.29
C THR A 100 6.95 1.61 -10.16
N GLY A 101 7.78 1.06 -9.26
CA GLY A 101 7.86 -0.39 -9.07
C GLY A 101 6.57 -0.99 -8.50
N PHE A 102 5.87 -0.27 -7.62
CA PHE A 102 4.60 -0.74 -7.06
C PHE A 102 3.44 -0.70 -8.08
N GLN A 103 3.48 0.19 -9.07
CA GLN A 103 2.52 0.17 -10.17
C GLN A 103 2.64 -1.07 -11.03
N GLU A 104 3.87 -1.51 -11.34
CA GLU A 104 4.09 -2.74 -12.09
C GLU A 104 3.53 -3.94 -11.33
N VAL A 105 3.61 -3.90 -9.98
CA VAL A 105 2.97 -4.90 -9.12
C VAL A 105 1.45 -4.88 -9.29
N LEU A 106 0.81 -3.71 -9.15
CA LEU A 106 -0.65 -3.58 -9.26
C LEU A 106 -1.20 -3.84 -10.67
N ALA A 107 -0.41 -3.59 -11.71
CA ALA A 107 -0.79 -3.89 -13.09
C ALA A 107 -0.63 -5.38 -13.46
N SER A 108 0.15 -6.14 -12.67
CA SER A 108 0.45 -7.56 -12.91
C SER A 108 -0.40 -8.52 -12.06
N ALA A 109 -1.15 -7.99 -11.09
CA ALA A 109 -2.07 -8.72 -10.21
C ALA A 109 -3.52 -8.60 -10.71
#